data_AF-A0A284S4H2-F1
#
_entry.id   AF-A0A284S4H2-F1
#
_cell.length_a   1.000
_cell.length_b   1.000
_cell.length_c   1.000
_cell.angle_alpha   90.00
_cell.angle_beta   90.00
_cell.angle_gamma   90.00
#
_symmetry.space_group_name_H-M   'P 1'
#
loop_
_entity.id
_entity.type
_entity.pdbx_description
1 polymer ?
#
loop_
_entity_poly.entity_id
_entity_poly.type
_entity_poly.pdbx_seq_one_letter_code
_entity_poly.pdbx_strand_id
1 'polypeptide(L)'
;MSKDQADVLCLQTTPSTYAPYVLSQVIEHQHALETEGKRTLEKCGLQETYPNLVHDILYGALIGFPPPLTQNFIPQNSSSAMENEAVVDQYLQEEIAAGHMYGGLSIEDGEIFFGGHFRTAPLAVIDEGSKFHVIHNLSAKDGNGDSTNSWLNAKDNPTKWYTASMFADAVVKAPPGTQVAGLDWIKAYQCSPIIPSHKCYIATYWHGLIWPNHCIPFGLTTAENIQGEVADAFKDILVWHKIPNVFKWVDDFDILRYPTRSITNDDGLTKFHYAFDLSTIFGISDPLGILWHPVVEKGHDFASKMTYVGF
;
A
#
# COMPACT_ATOMS: atom_id res chain seq x y z
N MET A 1 -17.15 70.19 7.43
CA MET A 1 -15.87 69.52 7.13
C MET A 1 -15.21 69.22 8.47
N SER A 2 -14.87 68.01 8.92
CA SER A 2 -15.16 66.60 8.63
C SER A 2 -15.00 65.93 10.03
N LYS A 3 -16.01 65.23 10.54
CA LYS A 3 -16.11 63.76 10.57
C LYS A 3 -14.84 62.98 10.95
N ASP A 4 -14.95 62.39 12.15
CA ASP A 4 -14.62 61.01 12.52
C ASP A 4 -13.28 60.73 13.21
N GLN A 5 -13.38 60.70 14.55
CA GLN A 5 -12.61 59.90 15.49
C GLN A 5 -12.86 58.39 15.26
N ALA A 6 -11.87 57.60 15.69
CA ALA A 6 -11.97 56.21 16.12
C ALA A 6 -12.32 55.16 15.06
N ASP A 7 -11.32 54.36 14.67
CA ASP A 7 -11.37 52.91 14.88
C ASP A 7 -10.02 52.29 14.45
N VAL A 8 -9.22 51.90 15.44
CA VAL A 8 -8.15 50.92 15.26
C VAL A 8 -8.84 49.56 15.22
N LEU A 9 -9.36 49.20 14.04
CA LEU A 9 -9.90 47.87 13.82
C LEU A 9 -8.74 46.93 13.47
N CYS A 10 -8.57 45.94 14.34
CA CYS A 10 -7.80 44.72 14.13
C CYS A 10 -8.17 44.11 12.77
N LEU A 11 -7.30 44.25 11.77
CA LEU A 11 -7.37 43.43 10.56
C LEU A 11 -6.96 42.01 10.96
N GLN A 12 -7.95 41.23 11.41
CA GLN A 12 -7.88 39.78 11.40
C GLN A 12 -7.67 39.35 9.94
N THR A 13 -6.43 39.03 9.61
CA THR A 13 -6.11 38.26 8.41
C THR A 13 -6.78 36.90 8.56
N THR A 14 -7.80 36.66 7.74
CA THR A 14 -8.38 35.35 7.52
C THR A 14 -7.26 34.36 7.18
N PRO A 15 -7.21 33.16 7.78
CA PRO A 15 -6.28 32.13 7.35
C PRO A 15 -6.61 31.76 5.90
N SER A 16 -5.65 31.95 5.01
CA SER A 16 -5.71 31.46 3.64
C SER A 16 -5.95 29.96 3.67
N THR A 17 -7.04 29.51 3.04
CA THR A 17 -7.46 28.11 2.87
C THR A 17 -6.61 27.31 1.88
N TYR A 18 -5.37 27.73 1.64
CA TYR A 18 -4.40 26.93 0.91
C TYR A 18 -3.29 26.56 1.89
N ALA A 19 -3.50 25.44 2.59
CA ALA A 19 -2.37 24.73 3.19
C ALA A 19 -1.36 24.45 2.06
N PRO A 20 -0.09 24.85 2.20
CA PRO A 20 0.93 24.57 1.20
C PRO A 20 1.01 23.05 1.02
N TYR A 21 0.74 22.61 -0.21
CA TYR A 21 0.93 21.23 -0.65
C TYR A 21 2.35 20.80 -0.31
N VAL A 22 2.48 19.93 0.68
CA VAL A 22 3.75 19.29 1.02
C VAL A 22 3.92 18.14 0.05
N LEU A 23 5.01 18.15 -0.72
CA LEU A 23 5.39 17.06 -1.61
C LEU A 23 5.66 15.82 -0.72
N SER A 24 4.66 14.94 -0.59
CA SER A 24 4.77 13.69 0.14
C SER A 24 5.56 12.65 -0.66
N GLN A 25 6.11 11.65 0.04
CA GLN A 25 6.80 10.50 -0.57
C GLN A 25 5.93 9.79 -1.63
N VAL A 26 4.61 9.87 -1.50
CA VAL A 26 3.63 9.36 -2.48
C VAL A 26 3.78 10.02 -3.85
N ILE A 27 4.09 11.32 -3.93
CA ILE A 27 4.17 12.05 -5.20
C ILE A 27 5.50 11.74 -5.92
N GLU A 28 6.60 11.61 -5.18
CA GLU A 28 7.88 11.18 -5.74
C GLU A 28 7.81 9.73 -6.24
N HIS A 29 7.15 8.84 -5.47
CA HIS A 29 6.86 7.46 -5.85
C HIS A 29 5.95 7.39 -7.10
N GLN A 30 4.87 8.16 -7.13
CA GLN A 30 3.94 8.24 -8.26
C GLN A 30 4.64 8.75 -9.53
N HIS A 31 5.52 9.74 -9.42
CA HIS A 31 6.23 10.28 -10.58
C HIS A 31 7.29 9.32 -11.15
N ALA A 32 8.00 8.59 -10.28
CA ALA A 32 8.92 7.54 -10.69
C ALA A 32 8.17 6.43 -11.46
N LEU A 33 7.03 5.99 -10.94
CA LEU A 33 6.18 4.99 -11.58
C LEU A 33 5.52 5.48 -12.87
N GLU A 34 5.17 6.77 -12.98
CA GLU A 34 4.60 7.36 -14.19
C GLU A 34 5.52 7.16 -15.40
N THR A 35 6.77 7.61 -15.25
CA THR A 35 7.70 7.70 -16.37
C THR A 35 8.45 6.40 -16.56
N GLU A 36 9.03 5.88 -15.48
CA GLU A 36 9.88 4.69 -15.56
C GLU A 36 9.06 3.40 -15.52
N GLY A 37 7.96 3.37 -14.74
CA GLY A 37 7.05 2.22 -14.72
C GLY A 37 6.43 1.97 -16.10
N LYS A 38 5.87 3.00 -16.74
CA LYS A 38 5.33 2.88 -18.11
C LYS A 38 6.37 2.39 -19.11
N ARG A 39 7.55 3.03 -19.12
CA ARG A 39 8.65 2.66 -20.00
C ARG A 39 9.12 1.22 -19.77
N THR A 40 9.17 0.79 -18.51
CA THR A 40 9.59 -0.56 -18.13
C THR A 40 8.56 -1.59 -18.60
N LEU A 41 7.27 -1.35 -18.40
CA LEU A 41 6.22 -2.25 -18.90
C LEU A 41 6.24 -2.37 -20.42
N GLU A 42 6.45 -1.26 -21.15
CA GLU A 42 6.65 -1.24 -22.60
C GLU A 42 7.85 -2.10 -23.02
N LYS A 43 9.00 -1.86 -22.40
CA LYS A 43 10.25 -2.57 -22.68
C LYS A 43 10.15 -4.07 -22.37
N CYS A 44 9.42 -4.43 -21.32
CA CYS A 44 9.20 -5.82 -20.91
C CYS A 44 8.10 -6.52 -21.73
N GLY A 45 7.32 -5.79 -22.54
CA GLY A 45 6.18 -6.33 -23.29
C GLY A 45 4.99 -6.70 -22.41
N LEU A 46 4.82 -6.02 -21.28
CA LEU A 46 3.83 -6.34 -20.24
C LEU A 46 2.56 -5.47 -20.31
N GLN A 47 2.47 -4.54 -21.27
CA GLN A 47 1.33 -3.62 -21.39
C GLN A 47 -0.01 -4.32 -21.58
N GLU A 48 -0.06 -5.39 -22.39
CA GLU A 48 -1.30 -6.14 -22.60
C GLU A 48 -1.68 -6.97 -21.38
N THR A 49 -0.70 -7.36 -20.55
CA THR A 49 -0.93 -8.11 -19.31
C THR A 49 -1.45 -7.19 -18.20
N TYR A 50 -0.96 -5.94 -18.15
CA TYR A 50 -1.30 -4.93 -17.15
C TYR A 50 -1.76 -3.62 -17.82
N PRO A 51 -2.90 -3.63 -18.52
CA PRO A 51 -3.31 -2.51 -19.39
C PRO A 51 -3.64 -1.23 -18.60
N ASN A 52 -4.11 -1.36 -17.37
CA ASN A 52 -4.54 -0.23 -16.54
C ASN A 52 -3.52 0.14 -15.45
N LEU A 53 -2.51 -0.69 -15.19
CA LEU A 53 -1.63 -0.53 -14.02
C LEU A 53 -0.99 0.86 -13.91
N VAL A 54 -0.46 1.40 -15.01
CA VAL A 54 0.12 2.76 -15.01
C VAL A 54 -0.94 3.80 -14.70
N HIS A 55 -2.13 3.67 -15.29
CA HIS A 55 -3.24 4.58 -15.01
C HIS A 55 -3.64 4.50 -13.53
N ASP A 56 -3.78 3.30 -13.00
CA ASP A 56 -4.29 3.07 -11.65
C ASP A 56 -3.30 3.52 -10.58
N ILE A 57 -2.00 3.44 -10.84
CA ILE A 57 -0.97 4.02 -9.95
C ILE A 57 -1.03 5.56 -9.93
N LEU A 58 -1.38 6.21 -11.04
CA LEU A 58 -1.35 7.68 -11.15
C LEU A 58 -2.64 8.33 -10.71
N TYR A 59 -3.76 7.73 -11.09
CA TYR A 59 -5.08 8.31 -10.94
C TYR A 59 -5.93 7.57 -9.89
N GLY A 60 -5.41 6.44 -9.40
CA GLY A 60 -6.07 5.55 -8.46
C GLY A 60 -6.74 4.37 -9.13
N ALA A 61 -6.86 3.28 -8.38
CA ALA A 61 -7.60 2.10 -8.79
C ALA A 61 -9.08 2.17 -8.35
N LEU A 62 -9.91 1.42 -9.04
CA LEU A 62 -11.28 1.14 -8.62
C LEU A 62 -11.27 0.12 -7.47
N ILE A 63 -11.95 0.42 -6.36
CA ILE A 63 -12.19 -0.60 -5.31
C ILE A 63 -13.13 -1.74 -5.76
N GLY A 64 -13.82 -1.59 -6.88
CA GLY A 64 -14.88 -2.47 -7.39
C GLY A 64 -16.06 -1.64 -7.89
N PHE A 65 -17.28 -2.17 -7.81
CA PHE A 65 -18.49 -1.51 -8.30
C PHE A 65 -19.53 -1.29 -7.20
N PRO A 66 -19.23 -0.52 -6.15
CA PRO A 66 -20.20 -0.22 -5.11
C PRO A 66 -21.39 0.59 -5.67
N PRO A 67 -22.60 0.41 -5.11
CA PRO A 67 -23.76 1.20 -5.51
C PRO A 67 -23.60 2.66 -5.05
N PRO A 68 -24.27 3.62 -5.73
CA PRO A 68 -24.32 5.00 -5.27
C PRO A 68 -24.86 5.12 -3.84
N LEU A 69 -24.23 5.99 -3.04
CA LEU A 69 -24.69 6.29 -1.69
C LEU A 69 -25.87 7.26 -1.71
N THR A 70 -26.92 6.94 -0.96
CA THR A 70 -28.17 7.74 -0.87
C THR A 70 -28.30 8.51 0.44
N GLN A 71 -27.40 8.27 1.39
CA GLN A 71 -27.34 8.93 2.68
C GLN A 71 -25.94 8.76 3.28
N ASN A 72 -25.59 9.62 4.23
CA ASN A 72 -24.36 9.45 4.98
C ASN A 72 -24.48 8.30 5.98
N PHE A 73 -23.41 7.51 6.11
CA PHE A 73 -23.31 6.47 7.14
C PHE A 73 -22.05 6.68 7.97
N ILE A 74 -22.23 7.11 9.23
CA ILE A 74 -21.15 7.46 10.15
C ILE A 74 -21.30 6.62 11.43
N PRO A 75 -20.86 5.36 11.44
CA PRO A 75 -20.95 4.49 12.61
C PRO A 75 -19.98 4.93 13.72
N GLN A 76 -20.27 4.51 14.95
CA GLN A 76 -19.37 4.69 16.08
C GLN A 76 -18.14 3.78 15.96
N ASN A 77 -16.98 4.28 16.38
CA ASN A 77 -15.75 3.51 16.50
C ASN A 77 -15.87 2.44 17.60
N SER A 78 -15.03 1.41 17.55
CA SER A 78 -15.00 0.39 18.59
C SER A 78 -14.56 0.97 19.94
N SER A 79 -14.93 0.30 21.03
CA SER A 79 -14.39 0.65 22.35
C SER A 79 -12.87 0.60 22.39
N SER A 80 -12.24 -0.35 21.68
CA SER A 80 -10.78 -0.46 21.65
C SER A 80 -10.11 0.76 21.01
N ALA A 81 -10.72 1.38 19.99
CA ALA A 81 -10.22 2.64 19.45
C ALA A 81 -10.36 3.78 20.47
N MET A 82 -11.51 3.86 21.14
CA MET A 82 -11.75 4.89 22.17
C MET A 82 -10.88 4.72 23.43
N GLU A 83 -10.45 3.51 23.74
CA GLU A 83 -9.52 3.24 24.85
C GLU A 83 -8.06 3.57 24.48
N ASN A 84 -7.76 3.70 23.19
CA ASN A 84 -6.42 3.91 22.64
C ASN A 84 -6.36 5.15 21.74
N GLU A 85 -7.00 6.25 22.14
CA GLU A 85 -7.14 7.46 21.30
C GLU A 85 -5.79 7.98 20.79
N ALA A 86 -4.78 8.03 21.65
CA ALA A 86 -3.44 8.51 21.28
C ALA A 86 -2.79 7.66 20.16
N VAL A 87 -3.07 6.36 20.11
CA VAL A 87 -2.57 5.47 19.04
C VAL A 87 -3.26 5.82 17.71
N VAL A 88 -4.57 6.06 17.75
CA VAL A 88 -5.34 6.43 16.56
C VAL A 88 -4.95 7.80 16.04
N ASP A 89 -4.79 8.78 16.94
CA ASP A 89 -4.31 10.12 16.59
C ASP A 89 -2.95 10.06 15.92
N GLN A 90 -1.99 9.35 16.51
CA GLN A 90 -0.67 9.18 15.94
C GLN A 90 -0.74 8.52 14.55
N TYR A 91 -1.51 7.45 14.41
CA TYR A 91 -1.71 6.76 13.13
C TYR A 91 -2.24 7.72 12.05
N LEU A 92 -3.30 8.50 12.34
CA LEU A 92 -3.88 9.42 11.36
C LEU A 92 -2.88 10.53 10.96
N GLN A 93 -2.10 11.05 11.91
CA GLN A 93 -1.07 12.05 11.61
C GLN A 93 0.04 11.48 10.74
N GLU A 94 0.49 10.25 11.00
CA GLU A 94 1.49 9.56 10.17
C GLU A 94 0.98 9.33 8.75
N GLU A 95 -0.28 8.94 8.58
CA GLU A 95 -0.87 8.72 7.25
C GLU A 95 -1.08 10.03 6.47
N ILE A 96 -1.39 11.15 7.15
CA ILE A 96 -1.41 12.48 6.51
C ILE A 96 -0.01 12.92 6.13
N ALA A 97 0.97 12.78 7.02
CA ALA A 97 2.35 13.17 6.74
C ALA A 97 2.93 12.38 5.55
N ALA A 98 2.52 11.12 5.40
CA ALA A 98 2.85 10.28 4.25
C ALA A 98 2.03 10.64 2.98
N GLY A 99 0.94 11.39 3.10
CA GLY A 99 0.04 11.74 1.99
C GLY A 99 -0.95 10.63 1.61
N HIS A 100 -1.12 9.61 2.44
CA HIS A 100 -2.08 8.52 2.24
C HIS A 100 -3.50 8.89 2.64
N MET A 101 -3.66 9.93 3.46
CA MET A 101 -4.95 10.45 3.90
C MET A 101 -5.01 11.98 3.77
N TYR A 102 -6.23 12.48 3.63
CA TYR A 102 -6.51 13.92 3.76
C TYR A 102 -6.82 14.27 5.21
N GLY A 103 -6.59 15.54 5.56
CA GLY A 103 -6.92 16.08 6.88
C GLY A 103 -8.40 15.98 7.23
N GLY A 104 -8.71 16.02 8.52
CA GLY A 104 -10.07 15.99 9.02
C GLY A 104 -10.96 17.10 8.43
N LEU A 105 -12.09 16.70 7.85
CA LEU A 105 -13.13 17.56 7.28
C LEU A 105 -14.35 17.60 8.19
N SER A 106 -15.09 18.72 8.18
CA SER A 106 -16.47 18.71 8.69
C SER A 106 -17.35 17.76 7.86
N ILE A 107 -18.56 17.46 8.33
CA ILE A 107 -19.49 16.63 7.56
C ILE A 107 -19.87 17.35 6.25
N GLU A 108 -20.15 18.65 6.33
CA GLU A 108 -20.50 19.48 5.17
C GLU A 108 -19.36 19.55 4.15
N ASP A 109 -18.13 19.76 4.62
CA ASP A 109 -16.96 19.77 3.74
C ASP A 109 -16.69 18.37 3.15
N GLY A 110 -16.97 17.31 3.90
CA GLY A 110 -16.94 15.94 3.42
C GLY A 110 -17.90 15.71 2.26
N GLU A 111 -19.15 16.16 2.38
CA GLU A 111 -20.14 16.05 1.30
C GLU A 111 -19.69 16.80 0.04
N ILE A 112 -19.10 17.99 0.20
CA ILE A 112 -18.54 18.75 -0.92
C ILE A 112 -17.34 18.00 -1.54
N PHE A 113 -16.42 17.53 -0.71
CA PHE A 113 -15.20 16.83 -1.14
C PHE A 113 -15.52 15.55 -1.93
N PHE A 114 -16.51 14.77 -1.47
CA PHE A 114 -16.93 13.54 -2.13
C PHE A 114 -17.95 13.76 -3.26
N GLY A 115 -18.47 14.98 -3.41
CA GLY A 115 -19.51 15.30 -4.40
C GLY A 115 -20.87 14.68 -4.08
N GLY A 116 -21.18 14.43 -2.80
CA GLY A 116 -22.43 13.84 -2.35
C GLY A 116 -22.28 13.05 -1.06
N HIS A 117 -23.11 12.02 -0.89
CA HIS A 117 -23.10 11.19 0.29
C HIS A 117 -21.84 10.34 0.42
N PHE A 118 -21.45 10.06 1.65
CA PHE A 118 -20.29 9.23 1.98
C PHE A 118 -20.55 8.28 3.14
N ARG A 119 -19.67 7.33 3.33
CA ARG A 119 -19.67 6.46 4.50
C ARG A 119 -18.30 6.37 5.14
N THR A 120 -18.28 6.14 6.45
CA THR A 120 -17.05 5.96 7.20
C THR A 120 -16.91 4.54 7.74
N ALA A 121 -15.71 4.00 7.64
CA ALA A 121 -15.31 2.77 8.32
C ALA A 121 -14.99 3.11 9.79
N PRO A 122 -15.67 2.47 10.77
CA PRO A 122 -15.32 2.66 12.16
C PRO A 122 -13.94 2.06 12.43
N LEU A 123 -13.14 2.75 13.23
CA LEU A 123 -11.81 2.32 13.63
C LEU A 123 -11.89 1.34 14.79
N ALA A 124 -10.94 0.42 14.80
CA ALA A 124 -10.62 -0.43 15.94
C ALA A 124 -9.11 -0.49 16.13
N VAL A 125 -8.69 -0.68 17.38
CA VAL A 125 -7.29 -0.96 17.72
C VAL A 125 -7.17 -2.41 18.16
N ILE A 126 -6.20 -3.12 17.58
CA ILE A 126 -5.75 -4.45 18.03
C ILE A 126 -4.39 -4.29 18.70
N ASP A 127 -4.27 -4.87 19.90
CA ASP A 127 -3.01 -4.97 20.64
C ASP A 127 -2.40 -6.36 20.42
N GLU A 128 -1.24 -6.42 19.75
CA GLU A 128 -0.47 -7.65 19.58
C GLU A 128 0.65 -7.79 20.64
N GLY A 129 0.59 -7.01 21.72
CA GLY A 129 1.53 -6.97 22.83
C GLY A 129 2.84 -6.24 22.52
N SER A 130 3.35 -6.36 21.29
CA SER A 130 4.54 -5.63 20.82
C SER A 130 4.21 -4.37 20.03
N LYS A 131 3.01 -4.30 19.44
CA LYS A 131 2.57 -3.21 18.57
C LYS A 131 1.04 -3.11 18.57
N PHE A 132 0.56 -1.88 18.45
CA PHE A 132 -0.86 -1.61 18.17
C PHE A 132 -1.11 -1.44 16.68
N HIS A 133 -2.19 -2.04 16.20
CA HIS A 133 -2.66 -1.94 14.82
C HIS A 133 -4.01 -1.24 14.77
N VAL A 134 -4.08 -0.13 14.03
CA VAL A 134 -5.35 0.53 13.72
C VAL A 134 -5.96 -0.13 12.48
N ILE A 135 -7.23 -0.55 12.60
CA ILE A 135 -7.96 -1.26 11.56
C ILE A 135 -9.20 -0.47 11.18
N HIS A 136 -9.49 -0.41 9.89
CA HIS A 136 -10.72 0.18 9.34
C HIS A 136 -11.73 -0.95 9.12
N ASN A 137 -12.83 -0.94 9.87
CA ASN A 137 -13.86 -1.98 9.73
C ASN A 137 -14.80 -1.67 8.54
N LEU A 138 -14.34 -1.94 7.32
CA LEU A 138 -15.11 -1.77 6.09
C LEU A 138 -16.27 -2.78 5.93
N SER A 139 -16.41 -3.72 6.86
CA SER A 139 -17.52 -4.66 6.97
C SER A 139 -18.63 -4.18 7.92
N ALA A 140 -18.51 -2.97 8.48
CA ALA A 140 -19.55 -2.36 9.31
C ALA A 140 -20.83 -2.14 8.49
N LYS A 141 -21.93 -2.75 8.96
CA LYS A 141 -23.22 -2.75 8.27
C LYS A 141 -24.06 -1.53 8.65
N ASP A 142 -24.74 -0.97 7.66
CA ASP A 142 -25.77 0.04 7.87
C ASP A 142 -27.12 -0.57 8.28
N GLY A 143 -28.16 0.26 8.36
CA GLY A 143 -29.52 -0.18 8.71
C GLY A 143 -30.15 -1.15 7.70
N ASN A 144 -29.62 -1.26 6.48
CA ASN A 144 -30.06 -2.21 5.47
C ASN A 144 -29.26 -3.53 5.51
N GLY A 145 -28.23 -3.59 6.36
CA GLY A 145 -27.33 -4.73 6.45
C GLY A 145 -26.15 -4.67 5.47
N ASP A 146 -25.96 -3.54 4.79
CA ASP A 146 -24.94 -3.33 3.76
C ASP A 146 -23.68 -2.66 4.31
N SER A 147 -22.53 -3.07 3.79
CA SER A 147 -21.19 -2.56 4.13
C SER A 147 -20.42 -2.29 2.85
N THR A 148 -19.32 -1.52 2.92
CA THR A 148 -18.45 -1.33 1.75
C THR A 148 -17.98 -2.69 1.24
N ASN A 149 -17.49 -3.55 2.13
CA ASN A 149 -16.96 -4.85 1.77
C ASN A 149 -18.00 -5.84 1.22
N SER A 150 -19.28 -5.73 1.60
CA SER A 150 -20.33 -6.62 1.06
C SER A 150 -20.69 -6.32 -0.39
N TRP A 151 -20.31 -5.16 -0.91
CA TRP A 151 -20.50 -4.79 -2.31
C TRP A 151 -19.32 -5.16 -3.22
N LEU A 152 -18.24 -5.66 -2.62
CA LEU A 152 -16.99 -5.96 -3.32
C LEU A 152 -16.75 -7.46 -3.31
N ASN A 153 -16.09 -7.96 -4.36
CA ASN A 153 -15.75 -9.36 -4.48
C ASN A 153 -14.27 -9.51 -4.84
N ALA A 154 -13.49 -10.05 -3.91
CA ALA A 154 -12.07 -10.33 -4.13
C ALA A 154 -11.82 -11.29 -5.32
N LYS A 155 -12.82 -12.08 -5.74
CA LYS A 155 -12.67 -13.00 -6.87
C LYS A 155 -12.74 -12.33 -8.24
N ASP A 156 -13.10 -11.04 -8.31
CA ASP A 156 -13.26 -10.35 -9.59
C ASP A 156 -11.92 -10.11 -10.30
N ASN A 157 -10.81 -10.00 -9.54
CA ASN A 157 -9.45 -9.91 -10.08
C ASN A 157 -8.47 -10.71 -9.22
N PRO A 158 -8.29 -12.02 -9.48
CA PRO A 158 -7.53 -12.90 -8.59
C PRO A 158 -6.02 -12.62 -8.66
N THR A 159 -5.45 -12.33 -7.50
CA THR A 159 -3.99 -12.17 -7.31
C THR A 159 -3.29 -13.52 -7.25
N LYS A 160 -2.07 -13.60 -7.81
CA LYS A 160 -1.24 -14.81 -7.71
C LYS A 160 -0.47 -14.82 -6.39
N TRP A 161 -0.70 -15.84 -5.57
CA TRP A 161 0.05 -16.08 -4.34
C TRP A 161 0.83 -17.38 -4.41
N TYR A 162 1.98 -17.41 -3.73
CA TYR A 162 2.81 -18.59 -3.62
C TYR A 162 2.64 -19.23 -2.25
N THR A 163 2.01 -20.41 -2.22
CA THR A 163 1.83 -21.13 -0.96
C THR A 163 3.16 -21.68 -0.43
N ALA A 164 3.23 -21.96 0.87
CA ALA A 164 4.40 -22.63 1.46
C ALA A 164 4.73 -23.96 0.76
N SER A 165 3.73 -24.69 0.27
CA SER A 165 3.95 -25.92 -0.50
C SER A 165 4.63 -25.65 -1.85
N MET A 166 4.25 -24.58 -2.55
CA MET A 166 4.88 -24.20 -3.82
C MET A 166 6.34 -23.78 -3.60
N PHE A 167 6.60 -23.04 -2.52
CA PHE A 167 7.94 -22.65 -2.13
C PHE A 167 8.80 -23.86 -1.76
N ALA A 168 8.29 -24.76 -0.91
CA ALA A 168 8.96 -25.99 -0.53
C ALA A 168 9.30 -26.87 -1.74
N ASP A 169 8.37 -27.01 -2.68
CA ASP A 169 8.59 -27.73 -3.94
C ASP A 169 9.73 -27.13 -4.77
N ALA A 170 9.84 -25.80 -4.79
CA ALA A 170 10.94 -25.12 -5.48
C ALA A 170 12.28 -25.36 -4.79
N VAL A 171 12.33 -25.29 -3.45
CA VAL A 171 13.52 -25.57 -2.66
C VAL A 171 14.00 -27.01 -2.84
N VAL A 172 13.09 -28.00 -2.85
CA VAL A 172 13.43 -29.42 -3.06
C VAL A 172 14.04 -29.67 -4.44
N LYS A 173 13.59 -28.93 -5.46
CA LYS A 173 14.09 -29.05 -6.85
C LYS A 173 15.34 -28.20 -7.10
N ALA A 174 15.72 -27.35 -6.14
CA ALA A 174 16.80 -26.40 -6.33
C ALA A 174 18.17 -27.11 -6.29
N PRO A 175 19.15 -26.68 -7.12
CA PRO A 175 20.49 -27.24 -7.09
C PRO A 175 21.23 -26.92 -5.78
N PRO A 176 22.22 -27.74 -5.38
CA PRO A 176 23.09 -27.44 -4.24
C PRO A 176 23.73 -26.06 -4.36
N GLY A 177 23.77 -25.32 -3.25
CA GLY A 177 24.28 -23.95 -3.22
C GLY A 177 23.23 -22.88 -3.59
N THR A 178 21.97 -23.24 -3.76
CA THR A 178 20.88 -22.26 -3.87
C THR A 178 20.80 -21.38 -2.62
N GLN A 179 20.51 -20.10 -2.84
CA GLN A 179 20.27 -19.12 -1.78
C GLN A 179 18.96 -18.39 -2.03
N VAL A 180 18.40 -17.83 -0.96
CA VAL A 180 17.18 -17.02 -0.99
C VAL A 180 17.40 -15.72 -0.25
N ALA A 181 16.90 -14.61 -0.81
CA ALA A 181 16.77 -13.33 -0.13
C ALA A 181 15.29 -13.06 0.13
N GLY A 182 14.99 -12.47 1.30
CA GLY A 182 13.65 -12.03 1.67
C GLY A 182 13.61 -10.51 1.76
N LEU A 183 12.62 -9.89 1.12
CA LEU A 183 12.40 -8.44 1.10
C LEU A 183 10.95 -8.13 1.47
N ASP A 184 10.73 -7.16 2.35
CA ASP A 184 9.40 -6.68 2.77
C ASP A 184 9.12 -5.29 2.18
N TRP A 185 8.04 -5.15 1.41
CA TRP A 185 7.65 -3.87 0.78
C TRP A 185 6.99 -2.95 1.81
N ILE A 186 7.59 -1.77 2.05
CA ILE A 186 7.04 -0.76 2.96
C ILE A 186 5.62 -0.35 2.54
N LYS A 187 4.65 -0.58 3.45
CA LYS A 187 3.27 -0.08 3.35
C LYS A 187 2.63 -0.34 1.97
N ALA A 188 2.79 -1.56 1.44
CA ALA A 188 2.42 -1.89 0.06
C ALA A 188 0.98 -1.52 -0.33
N TYR A 189 0.01 -1.68 0.57
CA TYR A 189 -1.37 -1.24 0.34
C TYR A 189 -1.50 0.29 0.24
N GLN A 190 -0.82 1.02 1.12
CA GLN A 190 -0.84 2.47 1.11
C GLN A 190 -0.08 3.09 -0.07
N CYS A 191 0.76 2.31 -0.77
CA CYS A 191 1.34 2.71 -2.06
C CYS A 191 0.35 2.62 -3.23
N SER A 192 -0.86 2.07 -3.01
CA SER A 192 -1.87 1.88 -4.05
C SER A 192 -3.00 2.92 -3.92
N PRO A 193 -3.04 3.95 -4.78
CA PRO A 193 -4.05 5.00 -4.69
C PRO A 193 -5.44 4.51 -5.12
N ILE A 194 -6.48 5.18 -4.64
CA ILE A 194 -7.87 4.95 -4.99
C ILE A 194 -8.44 6.14 -5.74
N ILE A 195 -9.25 5.88 -6.78
CA ILE A 195 -9.81 6.98 -7.58
C ILE A 195 -10.65 7.93 -6.72
N PRO A 196 -10.68 9.24 -7.02
CA PRO A 196 -11.39 10.23 -6.22
C PRO A 196 -12.86 9.86 -5.93
N SER A 197 -13.61 9.38 -6.92
CA SER A 197 -15.03 9.04 -6.77
C SER A 197 -15.31 7.84 -5.87
N HIS A 198 -14.28 7.03 -5.54
CA HIS A 198 -14.44 5.85 -4.68
C HIS A 198 -13.97 6.12 -3.23
N LYS A 199 -13.37 7.28 -2.95
CA LYS A 199 -12.91 7.64 -1.60
C LYS A 199 -14.07 7.78 -0.61
N CYS A 200 -15.27 8.10 -1.10
CA CYS A 200 -16.49 8.21 -0.28
C CYS A 200 -16.93 6.88 0.36
N TYR A 201 -16.40 5.73 -0.09
CA TYR A 201 -16.71 4.41 0.46
C TYR A 201 -15.74 3.95 1.55
N ILE A 202 -14.62 4.64 1.72
CA ILE A 202 -13.47 4.17 2.49
C ILE A 202 -12.93 5.20 3.49
N ALA A 203 -13.64 6.32 3.71
CA ALA A 203 -13.23 7.32 4.70
C ALA A 203 -13.34 6.77 6.14
N THR A 204 -12.79 7.48 7.12
CA THR A 204 -13.03 7.19 8.54
C THR A 204 -13.52 8.43 9.30
N TYR A 205 -14.12 8.24 10.48
CA TYR A 205 -14.60 9.32 11.33
C TYR A 205 -13.88 9.28 12.68
N TRP A 206 -13.22 10.38 13.02
CA TRP A 206 -12.43 10.48 14.24
C TRP A 206 -12.48 11.91 14.79
N HIS A 207 -12.72 12.05 16.09
CA HIS A 207 -12.89 13.33 16.79
C HIS A 207 -13.81 14.36 16.11
N GLY A 208 -14.97 13.92 15.62
CA GLY A 208 -15.94 14.84 15.01
C GLY A 208 -15.67 15.16 13.54
N LEU A 209 -14.60 14.60 12.95
CA LEU A 209 -14.15 14.93 11.62
C LEU A 209 -14.08 13.69 10.72
N ILE A 210 -14.24 13.91 9.42
CA ILE A 210 -14.11 12.91 8.36
C ILE A 210 -12.68 12.92 7.84
N TRP A 211 -12.05 11.76 7.76
CA TRP A 211 -10.68 11.58 7.31
C TRP A 211 -10.70 10.74 6.03
N PRO A 212 -10.67 11.39 4.85
CA PRO A 212 -10.64 10.70 3.57
C PRO A 212 -9.35 9.90 3.38
N ASN A 213 -9.48 8.61 3.04
CA ASN A 213 -8.36 7.82 2.54
C ASN A 213 -8.06 8.17 1.07
N HIS A 214 -6.79 8.31 0.73
CA HIS A 214 -6.32 8.45 -0.66
C HIS A 214 -5.84 7.13 -1.25
N CYS A 215 -5.34 6.24 -0.40
CA CYS A 215 -4.84 4.92 -0.77
C CYS A 215 -5.68 3.81 -0.11
N ILE A 216 -5.38 2.56 -0.41
CA ILE A 216 -6.07 1.41 0.17
C ILE A 216 -5.89 1.41 1.70
N PRO A 217 -6.98 1.48 2.49
CA PRO A 217 -6.89 1.21 3.92
C PRO A 217 -6.86 -0.29 4.19
N PHE A 218 -6.27 -0.69 5.31
CA PHE A 218 -6.38 -2.06 5.81
C PHE A 218 -7.84 -2.43 6.06
N GLY A 219 -8.22 -3.65 5.65
CA GLY A 219 -9.57 -4.18 5.82
C GLY A 219 -10.47 -4.09 4.59
N LEU A 220 -10.00 -3.50 3.48
CA LEU A 220 -10.74 -3.50 2.21
C LEU A 220 -10.69 -4.88 1.54
N THR A 221 -11.85 -5.45 1.18
CA THR A 221 -11.96 -6.78 0.55
C THR A 221 -11.11 -6.93 -0.72
N THR A 222 -11.01 -5.87 -1.53
CA THR A 222 -10.28 -5.86 -2.81
C THR A 222 -8.88 -5.28 -2.71
N ALA A 223 -8.38 -5.02 -1.49
CA ALA A 223 -7.03 -4.53 -1.26
C ALA A 223 -5.97 -5.40 -1.96
N GLU A 224 -6.09 -6.71 -1.75
CA GLU A 224 -5.21 -7.72 -2.33
C GLU A 224 -5.24 -7.75 -3.86
N ASN A 225 -6.37 -7.41 -4.49
CA ASN A 225 -6.50 -7.39 -5.94
C ASN A 225 -5.70 -6.22 -6.53
N ILE A 226 -5.87 -5.04 -5.94
CA ILE A 226 -5.24 -3.81 -6.43
C ILE A 226 -3.73 -3.86 -6.21
N GLN A 227 -3.29 -4.11 -4.96
CA GLN A 227 -1.85 -4.21 -4.67
C GLN A 227 -1.23 -5.45 -5.34
N GLY A 228 -1.99 -6.53 -5.43
CA GLY A 228 -1.55 -7.79 -6.04
C GLY A 228 -1.16 -7.66 -7.50
N GLU A 229 -1.89 -6.85 -8.27
CA GLU A 229 -1.57 -6.53 -9.66
C GLU A 229 -0.23 -5.80 -9.78
N VAL A 230 0.03 -4.82 -8.91
CA VAL A 230 1.32 -4.10 -8.83
C VAL A 230 2.45 -5.09 -8.51
N ALA A 231 2.25 -5.96 -7.52
CA ALA A 231 3.22 -6.96 -7.11
C ALA A 231 3.48 -8.02 -8.19
N ASP A 232 2.43 -8.45 -8.91
CA ASP A 232 2.54 -9.37 -10.05
C ASP A 232 3.33 -8.75 -11.20
N ALA A 233 3.08 -7.48 -11.52
CA ALA A 233 3.82 -6.78 -12.57
C ALA A 233 5.31 -6.62 -12.20
N PHE A 234 5.62 -6.26 -10.96
CA PHE A 234 7.01 -6.18 -10.51
C PHE A 234 7.72 -7.53 -10.60
N LYS A 235 7.06 -8.61 -10.18
CA LYS A 235 7.59 -9.96 -10.34
C LYS A 235 7.87 -10.29 -11.82
N ASP A 236 6.94 -9.99 -12.72
CA ASP A 236 7.12 -10.30 -14.14
C ASP A 236 8.23 -9.43 -14.78
N ILE A 237 8.46 -8.22 -14.28
CA ILE A 237 9.66 -7.40 -14.58
C ILE A 237 10.94 -8.11 -14.13
N LEU A 238 11.00 -8.63 -12.90
CA LEU A 238 12.15 -9.39 -12.41
C LEU A 238 12.43 -10.63 -13.29
N VAL A 239 11.37 -11.36 -13.69
CA VAL A 239 11.48 -12.50 -14.61
C VAL A 239 12.07 -12.07 -15.95
N TRP A 240 11.63 -10.94 -16.52
CA TRP A 240 12.20 -10.37 -17.74
C TRP A 240 13.70 -10.08 -17.58
N HIS A 241 14.10 -9.56 -16.42
CA HIS A 241 15.49 -9.34 -16.00
C HIS A 241 16.28 -10.61 -15.66
N LYS A 242 15.77 -11.80 -16.00
CA LYS A 242 16.41 -13.11 -15.75
C LYS A 242 16.54 -13.46 -14.27
N ILE A 243 15.61 -12.98 -13.44
CA ILE A 243 15.41 -13.37 -12.04
C ILE A 243 14.09 -14.15 -11.96
N PRO A 244 14.08 -15.45 -12.33
CA PRO A 244 12.83 -16.17 -12.58
C PRO A 244 12.15 -16.73 -11.33
N ASN A 245 12.89 -16.94 -10.24
CA ASN A 245 12.39 -17.65 -9.06
C ASN A 245 11.98 -16.66 -7.96
N VAL A 246 10.90 -15.93 -8.20
CA VAL A 246 10.33 -14.95 -7.27
C VAL A 246 9.03 -15.50 -6.70
N PHE A 247 8.98 -15.62 -5.38
CA PHE A 247 7.82 -16.07 -4.62
C PHE A 247 7.33 -14.87 -3.83
N LYS A 248 6.02 -14.58 -3.91
CA LYS A 248 5.42 -13.45 -3.21
C LYS A 248 4.27 -13.88 -2.32
N TRP A 249 4.15 -13.20 -1.19
CA TRP A 249 3.05 -13.27 -0.26
C TRP A 249 2.74 -11.87 0.26
N VAL A 250 1.69 -11.23 -0.27
CA VAL A 250 1.33 -9.83 0.01
C VAL A 250 2.50 -8.86 -0.25
N ASP A 251 3.16 -8.42 0.81
CA ASP A 251 4.29 -7.50 0.86
C ASP A 251 5.65 -8.21 0.88
N ASP A 252 5.67 -9.51 1.20
CA ASP A 252 6.87 -10.34 1.22
C ASP A 252 7.28 -10.81 -0.19
N PHE A 253 8.56 -10.65 -0.51
CA PHE A 253 9.21 -11.14 -1.72
C PHE A 253 10.41 -12.01 -1.39
N ASP A 254 10.29 -13.31 -1.69
CA ASP A 254 11.34 -14.30 -1.53
C ASP A 254 11.92 -14.71 -2.88
N ILE A 255 13.19 -14.38 -3.07
CA ILE A 255 13.86 -14.48 -4.37
C ILE A 255 14.95 -15.53 -4.28
N LEU A 256 14.81 -16.62 -5.03
CA LEU A 256 15.81 -17.68 -5.12
C LEU A 256 16.82 -17.37 -6.22
N ARG A 257 18.10 -17.53 -5.89
CA ARG A 257 19.20 -17.55 -6.87
C ARG A 257 19.89 -18.91 -6.89
N TYR A 258 20.11 -19.42 -8.10
CA TYR A 258 20.85 -20.64 -8.33
C TYR A 258 22.32 -20.31 -8.65
N PRO A 259 23.27 -21.18 -8.24
CA PRO A 259 24.66 -20.99 -8.59
C PRO A 259 24.88 -21.15 -10.09
N THR A 260 25.61 -20.22 -10.69
CA THR A 260 26.05 -20.28 -12.09
C THR A 260 27.33 -21.11 -12.24
N ARG A 261 28.13 -21.18 -11.18
CA ARG A 261 29.38 -21.94 -11.12
C ARG A 261 29.65 -22.37 -9.68
N SER A 262 30.23 -23.54 -9.53
CA SER A 262 30.87 -24.00 -8.30
C SER A 262 32.37 -24.19 -8.51
N ILE A 263 33.16 -23.90 -7.47
CA ILE A 263 34.60 -24.14 -7.43
C ILE A 263 34.89 -24.89 -6.14
N THR A 264 35.37 -26.12 -6.25
CA THR A 264 35.81 -26.91 -5.09
C THR A 264 37.31 -26.73 -4.94
N ASN A 265 37.73 -26.23 -3.78
CA ASN A 265 39.13 -26.07 -3.44
C ASN A 265 39.76 -27.42 -3.03
N ASP A 266 41.09 -27.47 -2.95
CA ASP A 266 41.84 -28.67 -2.55
C ASP A 266 41.51 -29.15 -1.12
N ASP A 267 40.94 -28.28 -0.28
CA ASP A 267 40.43 -28.59 1.07
C ASP A 267 39.02 -29.21 1.07
N GLY A 268 38.41 -29.38 -0.11
CA GLY A 268 37.04 -29.90 -0.29
C GLY A 268 35.92 -28.87 -0.12
N LEU A 269 36.23 -27.62 0.24
CA LEU A 269 35.22 -26.57 0.36
C LEU A 269 34.75 -26.09 -1.02
N THR A 270 33.43 -26.09 -1.23
CA THR A 270 32.83 -25.63 -2.48
C THR A 270 32.33 -24.21 -2.34
N LYS A 271 32.87 -23.31 -3.16
CA LYS A 271 32.42 -21.93 -3.32
C LYS A 271 31.47 -21.81 -4.50
N PHE A 272 30.32 -21.20 -4.28
CA PHE A 272 29.31 -20.95 -5.29
C PHE A 272 29.38 -19.50 -5.78
N HIS A 273 29.11 -19.30 -7.08
CA HIS A 273 29.01 -18.00 -7.73
C HIS A 273 27.60 -17.82 -8.29
N TYR A 274 27.10 -16.59 -8.31
CA TYR A 274 25.72 -16.27 -8.67
C TYR A 274 25.67 -15.18 -9.73
N ALA A 275 24.57 -15.14 -10.49
CA ALA A 275 24.38 -14.17 -11.58
C ALA A 275 23.99 -12.77 -11.08
N PHE A 276 23.36 -12.68 -9.91
CA PHE A 276 22.82 -11.45 -9.36
C PHE A 276 22.84 -11.47 -7.82
N ASP A 277 22.65 -10.30 -7.24
CA ASP A 277 22.59 -10.01 -5.81
C ASP A 277 21.48 -8.98 -5.50
N LEU A 278 21.39 -8.54 -4.25
CA LEU A 278 20.41 -7.53 -3.85
C LEU A 278 20.62 -6.19 -4.58
N SER A 279 21.85 -5.79 -4.87
CA SER A 279 22.11 -4.56 -5.62
C SER A 279 21.48 -4.60 -7.01
N THR A 280 21.42 -5.77 -7.62
CA THR A 280 20.73 -5.97 -8.91
C THR A 280 19.21 -5.75 -8.75
N ILE A 281 18.62 -6.28 -7.69
CA ILE A 281 17.17 -6.15 -7.42
C ILE A 281 16.80 -4.70 -7.10
N PHE A 282 17.59 -4.01 -6.26
CA PHE A 282 17.41 -2.59 -5.95
C PHE A 282 17.58 -1.72 -7.20
N GLY A 283 18.58 -2.00 -8.04
CA GLY A 283 18.73 -1.31 -9.33
C GLY A 283 17.54 -1.45 -10.29
N ILE A 284 16.67 -2.46 -10.10
CA ILE A 284 15.42 -2.63 -10.85
C ILE A 284 14.24 -1.99 -10.12
N SER A 285 14.18 -2.10 -8.79
CA SER A 285 13.03 -1.64 -7.98
C SER A 285 13.06 -0.15 -7.65
N ASP A 286 14.22 0.43 -7.39
CA ASP A 286 14.36 1.85 -7.01
C ASP A 286 13.83 2.81 -8.10
N PRO A 287 14.11 2.60 -9.41
CA PRO A 287 13.55 3.46 -10.46
C PRO A 287 12.03 3.32 -10.60
N LEU A 288 11.46 2.21 -10.15
CA LEU A 288 10.02 1.98 -10.07
C LEU A 288 9.44 2.55 -8.75
N GLY A 289 10.24 3.26 -7.96
CA GLY A 289 9.84 3.82 -6.69
C GLY A 289 9.61 2.79 -5.58
N ILE A 290 9.75 1.49 -5.82
CA ILE A 290 9.44 0.45 -4.83
C ILE A 290 10.38 0.59 -3.63
N LEU A 291 9.81 0.80 -2.44
CA LEU A 291 10.56 1.00 -1.21
C LEU A 291 10.53 -0.26 -0.35
N TRP A 292 11.70 -0.81 -0.07
CA TRP A 292 11.87 -1.95 0.82
C TRP A 292 12.16 -1.51 2.24
N HIS A 293 11.68 -2.26 3.22
CA HIS A 293 12.15 -2.09 4.59
C HIS A 293 13.65 -2.36 4.66
N PRO A 294 14.37 -1.76 5.63
CA PRO A 294 15.76 -2.12 5.85
C PRO A 294 15.90 -3.63 5.99
N VAL A 295 16.74 -4.25 5.15
CA VAL A 295 16.89 -5.71 5.07
C VAL A 295 17.25 -6.33 6.42
N VAL A 296 17.95 -5.59 7.28
CA VAL A 296 18.33 -6.03 8.63
C VAL A 296 17.16 -6.02 9.63
N GLU A 297 16.09 -5.28 9.35
CA GLU A 297 14.90 -5.16 10.20
C GLU A 297 13.81 -6.13 9.77
N LYS A 298 13.55 -6.20 8.47
CA LYS A 298 12.47 -7.00 7.90
C LYS A 298 12.87 -7.63 6.56
N GLY A 299 13.77 -8.60 6.64
CA GLY A 299 14.24 -9.34 5.49
C GLY A 299 15.53 -10.05 5.80
N HIS A 300 16.21 -10.48 4.74
CA HIS A 300 17.60 -10.90 4.80
C HIS A 300 18.23 -10.93 3.40
N ASP A 301 19.53 -10.74 3.34
CA ASP A 301 20.30 -11.02 2.12
C ASP A 301 20.30 -12.52 1.81
N PHE A 302 20.78 -12.88 0.63
CA PHE A 302 20.88 -14.24 0.13
C PHE A 302 21.55 -15.18 1.13
N ALA A 303 20.73 -16.03 1.75
CA ALA A 303 21.12 -17.01 2.74
C ALA A 303 20.73 -18.43 2.29
N SER A 304 21.37 -19.43 2.90
CA SER A 304 21.05 -20.85 2.66
C SER A 304 19.86 -21.36 3.49
N LYS A 305 19.29 -20.51 4.35
CA LYS A 305 18.14 -20.81 5.20
C LYS A 305 17.28 -19.56 5.32
N MET A 306 15.96 -19.75 5.36
CA MET A 306 14.98 -18.70 5.61
C MET A 306 13.76 -19.25 6.37
N THR A 307 12.80 -18.37 6.68
CA THR A 307 11.46 -18.74 7.16
C THR A 307 10.39 -18.15 6.25
N TYR A 308 9.63 -18.98 5.53
CA TYR A 308 8.62 -18.55 4.56
C TYR A 308 7.22 -18.77 5.11
N VAL A 309 6.45 -17.70 5.34
CA VAL A 309 5.07 -17.77 5.86
C VAL A 309 4.99 -18.64 7.14
N GLY A 310 6.00 -18.52 8.00
CA GLY A 310 6.10 -19.24 9.27
C GLY A 310 6.71 -20.66 9.22
N PHE A 311 7.25 -21.10 8.07
CA PHE A 311 7.88 -22.41 7.88
C PHE A 311 9.37 -22.34 7.57
#